data_AF-A0A928IT39-F1
#
_entry.id   AF-A0A928IT39-F1
#
_cell.length_a   1.000
_cell.length_b   1.000
_cell.length_c   1.000
_cell.angle_alpha   90.00
_cell.angle_beta   90.00
_cell.angle_gamma   90.00
#
_symmetry.space_group_name_H-M   'P 1'
#
loop_
_entity.id
_entity.type
_entity.pdbx_description
1 polymer ?
#
loop_
_entity_poly.entity_id
_entity_poly.type
_entity_poly.pdbx_seq_one_letter_code
_entity_poly.pdbx_strand_id
1 'polypeptide(L)'
;MIHELKILPEYFKAVISGEKSFEIRKNDRPYHKGDLLALNEYDGQYWTGNSCLVYIDYILDNAEYVKKDMVVMSIKPCTVHRHETPFRMSDLKKDYSVPLVTRGEQGEYV
;
A
#
# COMPACT_ATOMS: atom_id res chain seq x y z
N MET A 1 -1.48 -0.60 13.13
CA MET A 1 -2.71 -1.31 12.67
C MET A 1 -2.56 -1.63 11.18
N ILE A 2 -3.31 -2.60 10.62
CA ILE A 2 -3.39 -2.84 9.17
C ILE A 2 -4.81 -2.55 8.70
N HIS A 3 -4.96 -1.71 7.67
CA HIS A 3 -6.23 -1.35 7.06
C HIS A 3 -6.35 -1.94 5.65
N GLU A 4 -7.32 -2.83 5.44
CA GLU A 4 -7.57 -3.40 4.11
C GLU A 4 -8.41 -2.45 3.25
N LEU A 5 -7.93 -2.17 2.03
CA LEU A 5 -8.52 -1.18 1.13
C LEU A 5 -8.52 -1.69 -0.31
N LYS A 6 -9.59 -1.40 -1.05
CA LYS A 6 -9.65 -1.58 -2.51
C LYS A 6 -8.86 -0.49 -3.22
N ILE A 7 -8.21 -0.83 -4.32
CA ILE A 7 -7.58 0.11 -5.24
C ILE A 7 -7.85 -0.32 -6.68
N LEU A 8 -8.10 0.64 -7.58
CA LEU A 8 -8.31 0.33 -9.00
C LEU A 8 -6.97 0.02 -9.68
N PRO A 9 -6.95 -0.76 -10.78
CA PRO A 9 -5.71 -1.18 -11.43
C PRO A 9 -4.78 -0.04 -11.85
N GLU A 10 -5.34 1.07 -12.33
CA GLU A 10 -4.55 2.25 -12.72
C GLU A 10 -3.76 2.84 -11.55
N TYR A 11 -4.38 2.96 -10.37
CA TYR A 11 -3.74 3.50 -9.18
C TYR A 11 -2.83 2.47 -8.52
N PHE A 12 -3.20 1.19 -8.58
CA PHE A 12 -2.34 0.11 -8.09
C PHE A 12 -1.00 0.14 -8.83
N LYS A 13 -1.03 0.19 -10.16
CA LYS A 13 0.15 0.30 -11.01
C LYS A 13 1.00 1.54 -10.68
N ALA A 14 0.37 2.70 -10.46
CA ALA A 14 1.07 3.92 -10.08
C ALA A 14 1.70 3.86 -8.68
N VAL A 15 1.08 3.15 -7.73
CA VAL A 15 1.65 2.96 -6.39
C VAL A 15 2.85 2.03 -6.43
N ILE A 16 2.76 0.88 -7.12
CA ILE A 16 3.88 -0.07 -7.19
C ILE A 16 5.05 0.45 -8.03
N SER A 17 4.80 1.33 -9.02
CA SER A 17 5.87 2.00 -9.78
C SER A 17 6.56 3.12 -8.99
N GLY A 18 5.97 3.54 -7.85
CA GLY A 18 6.43 4.67 -7.06
C GLY A 18 6.02 6.05 -7.60
N GLU A 19 5.29 6.10 -8.72
CA GLU A 19 4.76 7.36 -9.29
C GLU A 19 3.76 8.03 -8.33
N LYS A 20 2.94 7.22 -7.65
CA LYS A 20 1.93 7.68 -6.69
C LYS A 20 2.35 7.32 -5.26
N SER A 21 2.87 8.32 -4.54
CA SER A 21 3.35 8.20 -3.16
C SER A 21 2.35 8.71 -2.10
N PHE A 22 1.07 8.79 -2.44
CA PHE A 22 0.01 9.26 -1.55
C PHE A 22 -1.26 8.46 -1.75
N GLU A 23 -2.13 8.45 -0.74
CA GLU A 23 -3.46 7.90 -0.84
C GLU A 23 -4.53 8.77 -0.23
N ILE A 24 -5.67 8.88 -0.91
CA ILE A 24 -6.79 9.73 -0.49
C ILE A 24 -7.95 8.85 -0.08
N ARG A 25 -8.47 9.04 1.13
CA ARG A 25 -9.60 8.26 1.65
C ARG A 25 -10.57 9.14 2.41
N LYS A 26 -11.79 8.65 2.56
CA LYS A 26 -12.71 9.17 3.56
C LYS A 26 -12.11 8.92 4.95
N ASN A 27 -12.19 9.90 5.85
CA ASN A 27 -11.70 9.78 7.22
C ASN A 27 -12.70 9.04 8.12
N ASP A 28 -13.18 7.87 7.68
CA ASP A 28 -14.16 7.04 8.38
C ASP A 28 -13.50 5.88 9.17
N ARG A 29 -12.17 5.86 9.18
CA ARG A 29 -11.34 4.93 9.95
C ARG A 29 -10.29 5.72 10.72
N PRO A 30 -9.82 5.21 11.87
CA PRO A 30 -8.78 5.85 12.64
C PRO A 30 -7.40 5.61 11.99
N TYR A 31 -7.11 6.30 10.90
CA TYR A 31 -5.79 6.24 10.25
C TYR A 31 -4.76 6.99 11.08
N HIS A 32 -3.62 6.36 11.35
CA HIS A 32 -2.51 6.99 12.06
C HIS A 32 -1.20 6.84 11.31
N LYS A 33 -0.28 7.78 11.53
CA LYS A 33 1.11 7.62 11.12
C LYS A 33 1.67 6.31 11.70
N GLY A 34 2.33 5.52 10.86
CA GLY A 34 2.87 4.19 11.22
C GLY A 34 1.89 3.03 11.01
N ASP A 35 0.62 3.29 10.68
CA ASP A 35 -0.27 2.23 10.22
C ASP A 35 0.12 1.73 8.83
N LEU A 36 -0.37 0.53 8.50
CA LEU A 36 -0.20 -0.11 7.20
C LEU A 36 -1.53 -0.10 6.44
N LEU A 37 -1.46 0.09 5.13
CA LEU A 37 -2.58 -0.12 4.21
C LEU A 37 -2.28 -1.33 3.35
N ALA A 38 -3.16 -2.34 3.40
CA ALA A 38 -3.16 -3.45 2.45
C ALA A 38 -4.03 -3.04 1.26
N LEU A 39 -3.39 -2.62 0.17
CA LEU A 39 -4.05 -2.17 -1.05
C LEU A 39 -4.27 -3.38 -1.96
N ASN A 40 -5.52 -3.82 -2.06
CA ASN A 40 -5.93 -4.98 -2.84
C ASN A 40 -6.56 -4.51 -4.16
N GLU A 41 -5.98 -4.93 -5.29
CA GLU A 41 -6.41 -4.52 -6.61
C GLU A 41 -7.78 -5.12 -6.96
N TYR A 42 -8.70 -4.25 -7.37
CA TYR A 42 -10.08 -4.58 -7.70
C TYR A 42 -10.47 -3.85 -8.99
N ASP A 43 -10.84 -4.58 -10.04
CA ASP A 43 -11.11 -4.01 -11.37
C ASP A 43 -12.51 -3.39 -11.54
N GLY A 44 -13.32 -3.40 -10.47
CA GLY A 44 -14.72 -2.98 -10.49
C GLY A 44 -15.70 -4.15 -10.38
N GLN A 45 -15.28 -5.36 -10.76
CA GLN A 45 -16.08 -6.58 -10.73
C GLN A 45 -15.43 -7.68 -9.88
N TYR A 46 -14.12 -7.89 -10.04
CA TYR A 46 -13.37 -8.97 -9.42
C TYR A 46 -12.12 -8.44 -8.72
N TRP A 47 -11.69 -9.21 -7.71
CA TRP A 47 -10.35 -9.08 -7.15
C TRP A 47 -9.38 -9.73 -8.14
N THR A 48 -8.34 -9.01 -8.55
CA THR A 48 -7.36 -9.54 -9.51
C THR A 48 -6.35 -10.49 -8.86
N GLY A 49 -6.25 -10.43 -7.52
CA GLY A 49 -5.25 -11.14 -6.72
C GLY A 49 -3.99 -10.32 -6.46
N ASN A 50 -3.79 -9.21 -7.17
CA ASN A 50 -2.67 -8.32 -6.90
C ASN A 50 -2.90 -7.52 -5.62
N SER A 51 -1.85 -7.41 -4.80
CA SER A 51 -1.87 -6.63 -3.57
C SER A 51 -0.51 -6.02 -3.26
N CYS A 52 -0.50 -4.91 -2.55
CA CYS A 52 0.71 -4.33 -1.99
C CYS A 52 0.45 -3.80 -0.59
N LEU A 53 1.49 -3.85 0.25
CA LEU A 53 1.45 -3.30 1.60
C LEU A 53 2.23 -1.99 1.60
N VAL A 54 1.61 -0.93 2.06
CA VAL A 54 2.24 0.39 2.18
C VAL A 54 2.11 0.88 3.62
N TYR A 55 3.08 1.64 4.12
CA TYR A 55 3.00 2.27 5.43
C TYR A 55 2.65 3.75 5.29
N ILE A 56 1.92 4.29 6.27
CA ILE A 56 1.54 5.70 6.34
C ILE A 56 2.66 6.50 6.98
N ASP A 57 3.35 7.34 6.20
CA ASP A 57 4.47 8.18 6.66
C ASP A 57 3.99 9.52 7.22
N TYR A 58 2.90 10.04 6.67
CA TYR A 58 2.31 11.32 7.04
C TYR A 58 0.81 11.35 6.73
N ILE A 59 0.05 12.13 7.48
CA ILE A 59 -1.38 12.37 7.24
C ILE A 59 -1.61 13.88 7.20
N LEU A 60 -2.24 14.35 6.13
CA LEU A 60 -2.78 15.69 5.98
C LEU A 60 -4.31 15.62 6.04
N ASP A 61 -4.88 16.29 7.04
CA ASP A 61 -6.32 16.36 7.29
C ASP A 61 -6.82 17.82 7.44
N ASN A 62 -5.97 18.79 7.07
CA ASN A 62 -6.32 20.20 7.11
C ASN A 62 -7.42 20.54 6.10
N ALA A 63 -8.57 20.99 6.60
CA ALA A 63 -9.77 21.30 5.82
C ALA A 63 -9.60 22.44 4.80
N GLU A 64 -8.54 23.26 4.89
CA GLU A 64 -8.20 24.27 3.87
C GLU A 64 -7.72 23.62 2.57
N TYR A 65 -7.01 22.49 2.66
CA TYR A 65 -6.38 21.83 1.52
C TYR A 65 -7.04 20.50 1.15
N VAL A 66 -7.79 19.92 2.10
CA VAL A 66 -8.41 18.60 1.96
C VAL A 66 -9.92 18.76 2.01
N LYS A 67 -10.61 18.12 1.05
CA LYS A 67 -12.07 18.10 1.01
C LYS A 67 -12.61 17.58 2.35
N LYS A 68 -13.73 18.17 2.80
CA LYS A 68 -14.44 17.74 4.01
C LYS A 68 -14.61 16.22 4.06
N ASP A 69 -14.33 15.64 5.23
CA ASP A 69 -14.40 14.22 5.55
C ASP A 69 -13.40 13.32 4.78
N MET A 70 -12.35 13.91 4.17
CA MET A 70 -11.27 13.18 3.51
C MET A 70 -9.94 13.39 4.23
N VAL A 71 -8.99 12.50 3.96
CA VAL A 71 -7.59 12.60 4.38
C VAL A 71 -6.68 12.29 3.19
N VAL A 72 -5.54 12.96 3.15
CA VAL A 72 -4.44 12.65 2.23
C VAL A 72 -3.32 12.05 3.05
N MET A 73 -2.92 10.82 2.72
CA MET A 73 -1.90 10.08 3.43
C MET A 73 -0.68 9.95 2.53
N SER A 74 0.50 10.37 2.99
CA SER A 74 1.73 9.97 2.33
C SER A 74 1.99 8.50 2.64
N ILE A 75 2.23 7.71 1.61
CA ILE A 75 2.44 6.26 1.72
C ILE A 75 3.79 5.88 1.12
N LYS A 76 4.40 4.83 1.68
CA LYS A 76 5.53 4.17 1.01
C LYS A 76 5.36 2.66 1.02
N PRO A 77 5.66 1.97 -0.09
CA PRO A 77 5.68 0.51 -0.13
C PRO A 77 6.56 -0.08 0.98
N CYS A 78 6.05 -1.01 1.77
CA CYS A 78 6.86 -1.83 2.69
C CYS A 78 7.61 -2.90 1.90
N THR A 79 8.67 -3.56 2.40
CA THR A 79 9.24 -4.79 1.81
C THR A 79 8.93 -6.01 2.66
N VAL A 80 8.60 -7.14 2.03
CA VAL A 80 8.42 -8.44 2.69
C VAL A 80 9.65 -9.29 2.39
N HIS A 81 10.45 -9.54 3.42
CA HIS A 81 11.59 -10.42 3.34
C HIS A 81 11.23 -11.79 3.90
N ARG A 82 11.44 -12.84 3.11
CA ARG A 82 11.42 -14.21 3.62
C ARG A 82 12.78 -14.52 4.24
N HIS A 83 12.80 -14.77 5.54
CA HIS A 83 14.01 -15.20 6.22
C HIS A 83 14.04 -16.73 6.30
N GLU A 84 15.16 -17.34 5.89
CA GLU A 84 15.42 -18.78 6.08
C GLU A 84 15.83 -19.10 7.52
N THR A 85 16.26 -18.08 8.27
CA THR A 85 16.63 -18.16 9.68
C THR A 85 15.79 -17.18 10.51
N PRO A 86 15.72 -17.31 11.84
CA PRO A 86 14.94 -16.37 12.67
C PRO A 86 15.43 -14.92 12.50
N PHE A 87 14.48 -14.01 12.26
CA PHE A 87 14.74 -12.57 12.11
C PHE A 87 15.48 -11.99 13.32
N ARG A 88 16.58 -11.27 13.08
CA ARG A 88 17.29 -10.51 14.12
C ARG A 88 17.09 -9.02 13.90
N MET A 89 17.03 -8.25 14.97
CA MET A 89 16.88 -6.78 14.87
C MET A 89 18.05 -6.10 14.13
N SER A 90 19.22 -6.74 14.10
CA SER A 90 20.36 -6.30 13.29
C SER A 90 20.11 -6.38 11.78
N ASP A 91 19.15 -7.20 11.35
CA ASP A 91 18.84 -7.44 9.93
C ASP A 91 17.91 -6.36 9.36
N LEU A 92 17.38 -5.48 10.23
CA LEU A 92 16.53 -4.38 9.85
C LEU A 92 17.34 -3.33 9.06
N LYS A 93 17.36 -3.45 7.74
CA LYS A 93 17.74 -2.33 6.86
C LYS A 93 16.57 -1.35 6.78
N LYS A 94 16.84 -0.04 6.77
CA LYS A 94 15.84 1.02 6.53
C LYS A 94 15.42 1.09 5.05
N ASP A 95 15.20 -0.07 4.42
CA ASP A 95 14.74 -0.17 3.04
C ASP A 95 13.25 -0.54 3.05
N TYR A 96 12.46 0.22 2.28
CA TYR A 96 11.00 0.13 2.18
C TYR A 96 10.63 -0.30 0.74
N SER A 97 10.36 -1.59 0.46
CA SER A 97 10.02 -2.07 -0.92
C SER A 97 9.33 -3.45 -1.15
N VAL A 98 8.05 -3.57 -1.51
CA VAL A 98 7.45 -4.82 -2.06
C VAL A 98 6.52 -4.51 -3.20
N PRO A 99 6.73 -5.24 -4.30
CA PRO A 99 5.70 -5.94 -5.05
C PRO A 99 5.78 -7.48 -4.81
N LEU A 100 4.64 -8.16 -4.69
CA LEU A 100 4.53 -9.62 -4.85
C LEU A 100 3.36 -9.94 -5.79
N VAL A 101 3.68 -10.62 -6.90
CA VAL A 101 2.77 -10.95 -8.03
C VAL A 101 2.68 -12.49 -8.19
N THR A 102 1.50 -13.05 -8.51
CA THR A 102 1.24 -14.25 -9.37
C THR A 102 -0.29 -14.55 -9.42
N ARG A 103 -0.93 -15.14 -10.46
CA ARG A 103 -0.53 -16.24 -11.36
C ARG A 103 -1.07 -16.08 -12.82
N GLY A 104 -0.29 -16.46 -13.84
CA GLY A 104 -0.73 -16.73 -15.20
C GLY A 104 -0.69 -18.24 -15.55
N GLU A 105 -1.68 -18.73 -16.29
CA GLU A 105 -1.68 -20.07 -16.94
C GLU A 105 -1.12 -20.04 -18.37
N GLN A 106 -0.84 -18.84 -18.89
CA GLN A 106 -0.02 -18.61 -20.09
C GLN A 106 1.31 -17.88 -19.79
N GLY A 107 1.67 -17.78 -18.50
CA GLY A 107 2.99 -18.22 -18.02
C GLY A 107 4.09 -17.21 -17.68
N GLU A 108 4.06 -15.94 -18.12
CA GLU A 108 5.19 -15.02 -17.86
C GLU A 108 4.93 -14.00 -16.75
N TYR A 109 5.93 -13.83 -15.88
CA TYR A 109 6.02 -12.80 -14.83
C TYR A 109 7.37 -12.06 -14.97
N VAL A 110 7.41 -10.73 -14.80
CA VAL A 110 8.64 -9.93 -14.59
C VAL A 110 8.58 -9.24 -13.24
#